data_AF-W1Y0J5-F1
#
_entry.id   AF-W1Y0J5-F1
#
_cell.length_a   1.000
_cell.length_b   1.000
_cell.length_c   1.000
_cell.angle_alpha   90.00
_cell.angle_beta   90.00
_cell.angle_gamma   90.00
#
_symmetry.space_group_name_H-M   'P 1'
#
loop_
_entity.id
_entity.type
_entity.pdbx_description
1 polymer ?
#
loop_
_entity_poly.entity_id
_entity_poly.type
_entity_poly.pdbx_seq_one_letter_code
_entity_poly.pdbx_strand_id
1 'polypeptide(L)'
;NKLYIQDDLRGKNVAKMKDLAAEKKVSISWTSKKTLQEMTDGAVHQGFVLRVSEFAYTDFEAMLKMATQEDNPLLLILDGLTDPHNLGSILRTADATN
;
A
#
# COMPACT_ATOMS: atom_id res chain seq x y z
N ASN A 1 6.87 10.49 0.57
CA ASN A 1 5.60 10.04 1.19
C ASN A 1 5.24 10.93 2.38
N LYS A 2 3.96 11.15 2.64
CA LYS A 2 3.47 11.93 3.79
C LYS A 2 2.22 11.28 4.38
N LEU A 3 2.24 11.00 5.69
CA LEU A 3 1.14 10.41 6.43
C LEU A 3 0.26 11.52 7.01
N TYR A 4 -1.05 11.46 6.76
CA TYR A 4 -2.06 12.33 7.32
C TYR A 4 -2.85 11.57 8.38
N ILE A 5 -3.01 12.17 9.56
CA ILE A 5 -3.73 11.58 10.69
C ILE A 5 -4.82 12.56 11.13
N GLN A 6 -6.01 12.04 11.43
CA GLN A 6 -7.10 12.87 11.94
C GLN A 6 -6.74 13.49 13.31
N ASP A 7 -6.97 14.81 13.48
CA ASP A 7 -6.56 15.60 14.67
C ASP A 7 -6.90 14.95 16.02
N ASP A 8 -8.14 14.48 16.18
CA ASP A 8 -8.64 13.94 17.46
C ASP A 8 -8.45 12.43 17.62
N LEU A 9 -7.75 11.77 16.69
CA LEU A 9 -7.58 10.33 16.73
C LEU A 9 -6.60 9.92 17.84
N ARG A 10 -7.04 9.00 18.70
CA ARG A 10 -6.26 8.48 19.83
C ARG A 10 -6.31 6.96 19.88
N GLY A 11 -5.36 6.36 20.58
CA GLY A 11 -5.33 4.93 20.85
C GLY A 11 -4.06 4.24 20.33
N LYS A 12 -3.99 2.93 20.57
CA LYS A 12 -2.80 2.11 20.29
C LYS A 12 -2.38 2.16 18.82
N ASN A 13 -3.33 2.26 17.89
CA ASN A 13 -3.04 2.32 16.45
C ASN A 13 -2.33 3.63 16.07
N VAL A 14 -2.69 4.76 16.68
CA VAL A 14 -2.02 6.04 16.41
C VAL A 14 -0.57 6.00 16.89
N ALA A 15 -0.30 5.42 18.06
CA ALA A 15 1.06 5.24 18.56
C ALA A 15 1.89 4.37 17.59
N LYS A 16 1.36 3.20 17.22
CA LYS A 16 2.01 2.30 16.24
C LYS A 16 2.32 3.01 14.91
N MET A 17 1.40 3.80 14.39
CA MET A 17 1.61 4.54 13.13
C MET A 17 2.65 5.65 13.27
N LYS A 18 2.74 6.31 14.43
CA LYS A 18 3.80 7.29 14.70
C LYS A 18 5.18 6.62 14.74
N ASP A 19 5.28 5.50 15.44
CA ASP A 19 6.54 4.76 15.55
C ASP A 19 7.01 4.28 14.17
N LEU A 20 6.10 3.69 13.39
CA LEU A 20 6.40 3.24 12.03
C LEU A 20 6.76 4.39 11.08
N ALA A 21 6.04 5.51 11.16
CA ALA A 21 6.36 6.69 10.35
C ALA A 21 7.73 7.27 10.72
N ALA A 22 8.12 7.27 12.00
CA ALA A 22 9.44 7.68 12.43
C ALA A 22 10.53 6.74 11.90
N GLU A 23 10.34 5.42 12.04
CA GLU A 23 11.26 4.39 11.51
C GLU A 23 11.47 4.55 10.00
N LYS A 24 10.38 4.74 9.24
CA LYS A 24 10.41 4.89 7.78
C LYS A 24 10.70 6.33 7.31
N LYS A 25 10.98 7.26 8.23
CA LYS A 25 11.25 8.69 7.94
C LYS A 25 10.13 9.35 7.12
N VAL A 26 8.88 9.00 7.40
CA VAL A 26 7.68 9.58 6.78
C VAL A 26 7.17 10.72 7.64
N SER A 27 7.03 11.91 7.06
CA SER A 27 6.48 13.07 7.77
C SER A 27 5.00 12.86 8.09
N ILE A 28 4.58 13.25 9.30
CA ILE A 28 3.19 13.21 9.75
C ILE A 28 2.57 14.60 9.66
N SER A 29 1.32 14.69 9.20
CA SER A 29 0.49 15.89 9.25
C SER A 29 -0.83 15.57 9.92
N TRP A 30 -1.22 16.39 10.88
CA TRP A 30 -2.54 16.30 11.47
C TRP A 30 -3.53 17.13 10.64
N THR A 31 -4.75 16.62 10.47
CA THR A 31 -5.78 17.31 9.68
C THR A 31 -7.18 16.89 10.08
N SER A 32 -8.18 17.64 9.63
CA SER A 32 -9.58 17.39 9.96
C SER A 32 -10.12 16.14 9.26
N LYS A 33 -11.15 15.53 9.85
CA LYS A 33 -11.89 14.43 9.19
C LYS A 33 -12.41 14.83 7.80
N LYS A 34 -12.88 16.08 7.65
CA LYS A 34 -13.40 16.61 6.39
C LYS A 34 -12.31 16.61 5.31
N THR A 35 -11.11 17.07 5.65
CA THR A 35 -9.97 17.08 4.73
C THR A 35 -9.60 15.66 4.30
N LEU A 36 -9.59 14.70 5.22
CA LEU A 36 -9.34 13.30 4.85
C LEU A 36 -10.42 12.75 3.91
N GLN A 37 -11.70 13.06 4.14
CA GLN A 37 -12.79 12.67 3.25
C GLN A 37 -12.63 13.25 1.84
N GLU A 38 -12.24 14.53 1.73
CA GLU A 38 -11.97 15.19 0.45
C GLU A 38 -10.76 14.57 -0.25
N MET A 39 -9.69 14.23 0.48
CA MET A 39 -8.49 13.61 -0.08
C MET A 39 -8.73 12.21 -0.65
N THR A 40 -9.79 11.52 -0.19
CA THR A 40 -10.07 10.13 -0.56
C THR A 40 -11.38 9.96 -1.32
N ASP A 41 -11.97 11.06 -1.82
CA ASP A 41 -13.27 11.05 -2.52
C ASP A 41 -14.36 10.28 -1.74
N GLY A 42 -14.39 10.45 -0.42
CA GLY A 42 -15.36 9.81 0.48
C GLY A 42 -15.07 8.34 0.85
N ALA A 43 -13.92 7.77 0.47
CA ALA A 43 -13.55 6.41 0.86
C ALA A 43 -13.37 6.24 2.38
N VAL A 44 -13.45 4.99 2.84
CA VAL A 44 -13.31 4.64 4.27
C VAL A 44 -11.84 4.69 4.68
N HIS A 45 -11.39 5.84 5.19
CA HIS A 45 -9.98 6.08 5.58
C HIS A 45 -9.66 5.76 7.05
N GLN A 46 -10.65 5.55 7.91
CA GLN A 46 -10.47 5.23 9.35
C GLN A 46 -9.53 6.19 10.12
N GLY A 47 -9.43 7.43 9.66
CA GLY A 47 -8.60 8.49 10.25
C GLY A 47 -7.14 8.53 9.82
N PHE A 48 -6.73 7.72 8.84
CA PHE A 48 -5.36 7.70 8.30
C PHE A 48 -5.37 7.76 6.77
N VAL A 49 -4.49 8.58 6.18
CA VAL A 49 -4.27 8.61 4.73
C VAL A 49 -2.78 8.75 4.46
N LEU A 50 -2.20 7.89 3.62
CA LEU A 50 -0.81 7.98 3.21
C LEU A 50 -0.72 8.44 1.76
N ARG A 51 -0.12 9.61 1.52
CA ARG A 51 0.25 10.02 0.17
C ARG A 51 1.58 9.40 -0.20
N VAL A 52 1.55 8.52 -1.18
CA VAL A 52 2.71 7.82 -1.74
C VAL A 52 3.06 8.37 -3.11
N SER A 53 4.31 8.16 -3.53
CA SER A 53 4.68 8.29 -4.94
C SER A 53 3.97 7.22 -5.78
N GLU A 54 3.93 7.43 -7.08
CA GLU A 54 3.38 6.46 -8.03
C GLU A 54 4.05 5.09 -7.86
N PHE A 55 3.26 4.04 -8.03
CA PHE A 55 3.76 2.67 -7.96
C PHE A 55 4.66 2.41 -9.17
N ALA A 56 5.92 2.06 -8.92
CA ALA A 56 6.86 1.74 -9.98
C ALA A 56 6.66 0.29 -10.42
N TYR A 57 6.20 0.12 -11.66
CA TYR A 57 6.19 -1.20 -12.29
C TYR A 57 7.60 -1.63 -12.67
N THR A 58 7.88 -2.92 -12.54
CA THR A 58 9.13 -3.50 -13.02
C THR A 58 8.96 -3.90 -14.48
N ASP A 59 9.99 -3.62 -15.29
CA ASP A 59 10.03 -4.06 -16.68
C ASP A 59 10.07 -5.60 -16.78
N PHE A 60 9.48 -6.15 -17.85
CA PHE A 60 9.38 -7.59 -18.03
C PHE A 60 10.75 -8.28 -18.07
N GLU A 61 11.73 -7.71 -18.78
CA GLU A 61 13.08 -8.28 -18.89
C GLU A 61 13.80 -8.23 -17.54
N ALA A 62 13.62 -7.13 -16.80
CA ALA A 62 14.16 -7.00 -15.45
C ALA A 62 13.55 -8.05 -14.50
N MET A 63 12.24 -8.28 -14.58
CA MET A 63 11.54 -9.29 -13.80
C MET A 63 12.05 -10.71 -14.11
N LEU A 64 12.20 -11.06 -15.39
CA LEU A 64 12.75 -12.36 -15.77
C LEU A 64 14.19 -12.55 -15.26
N LYS A 65 15.02 -11.52 -15.33
CA LYS A 65 16.38 -11.57 -14.79
C LYS A 65 16.38 -11.83 -13.29
N MET A 66 15.50 -11.20 -12.52
CA MET A 66 15.36 -11.48 -11.08
C MET A 66 14.93 -12.94 -10.84
N ALA A 67 13.95 -13.44 -11.59
CA ALA A 67 13.48 -14.82 -11.46
C ALA A 67 14.60 -15.84 -11.69
N THR A 68 15.51 -15.60 -12.66
CA THR A 68 16.65 -16.51 -12.90
C THR A 68 17.69 -16.55 -11.78
N GLN A 69 17.62 -15.63 -10.80
CA GLN A 69 18.52 -15.60 -9.65
C GLN A 69 17.94 -16.33 -8.43
N GLU A 70 16.65 -16.67 -8.45
CA GLU A 70 15.96 -17.37 -7.37
C GLU A 70 16.01 -18.89 -7.57
N ASP A 71 16.13 -19.64 -6.48
CA ASP A 71 15.98 -21.09 -6.51
C ASP A 71 14.48 -21.44 -6.63
N ASN A 72 14.09 -22.04 -7.76
CA ASN A 72 12.71 -22.40 -8.09
C ASN A 72 11.71 -21.20 -8.10
N PRO A 73 11.86 -20.25 -9.05
CA PRO A 73 11.00 -19.07 -9.11
C PRO A 73 9.55 -19.43 -9.46
N LEU A 74 8.60 -18.85 -8.73
CA LEU A 74 7.18 -18.90 -9.06
C LEU A 74 6.78 -17.65 -9.87
N LEU A 75 6.37 -17.87 -11.12
CA LEU A 75 5.82 -16.81 -11.98
C LEU A 75 4.33 -17.04 -12.22
N LEU A 76 3.54 -15.98 -12.12
CA LEU A 76 2.10 -16.01 -12.35
C LEU A 76 1.74 -15.16 -13.56
N ILE A 77 1.11 -15.78 -14.56
CA ILE A 77 0.63 -15.12 -15.78
C ILE A 77 -0.89 -15.03 -15.68
N LEU A 78 -1.41 -13.80 -15.76
CA LEU A 78 -2.83 -13.50 -15.65
C LEU A 78 -3.34 -12.95 -16.98
N ASP A 79 -3.98 -13.80 -17.77
CA ASP A 79 -4.59 -13.41 -19.05
C ASP A 79 -6.10 -13.18 -18.89
N GLY A 80 -6.61 -12.12 -19.51
CA GLY A 80 -8.04 -11.83 -19.55
C GLY A 80 -8.70 -11.38 -18.24
N LEU A 81 -7.94 -10.81 -17.28
CA LEU A 81 -8.54 -10.24 -16.07
C LEU A 81 -9.36 -8.98 -16.37
N THR A 82 -10.66 -9.03 -16.07
CA THR A 82 -11.60 -7.92 -16.30
C THR A 82 -12.15 -7.30 -15.01
N ASP A 83 -12.06 -8.01 -13.88
CA ASP A 83 -12.50 -7.56 -12.56
C ASP A 83 -11.30 -7.27 -11.63
N PRO A 84 -11.09 -6.01 -11.17
CA PRO A 84 -10.05 -5.64 -10.22
C PRO A 84 -10.09 -6.42 -8.88
N HIS A 85 -11.27 -6.88 -8.45
CA HIS A 85 -11.41 -7.64 -7.21
C HIS A 85 -10.68 -9.00 -7.28
N ASN A 86 -10.71 -9.63 -8.45
CA ASN A 86 -10.02 -10.90 -8.69
C ASN A 86 -8.51 -10.73 -8.65
N LEU A 87 -7.99 -9.65 -9.25
CA LEU A 87 -6.56 -9.33 -9.19
C LEU A 87 -6.09 -9.19 -7.73
N GLY A 88 -6.83 -8.46 -6.90
CA GLY A 88 -6.48 -8.28 -5.49
C GLY A 88 -6.47 -9.60 -4.70
N SER A 89 -7.43 -10.49 -4.97
CA SER A 89 -7.53 -11.79 -4.30
C SER A 89 -6.38 -12.73 -4.70
N ILE A 90 -6.01 -12.72 -5.98
CA ILE A 90 -4.89 -13.49 -6.53
C ILE A 90 -3.57 -13.04 -5.90
N LEU A 91 -3.30 -11.72 -5.88
CA LEU A 91 -2.07 -11.17 -5.30
C LEU A 91 -1.92 -11.53 -3.81
N ARG A 92 -3.01 -11.46 -3.03
CA ARG A 92 -3.00 -11.87 -1.62
C ARG A 92 -2.68 -13.35 -1.44
N THR A 93 -3.16 -14.20 -2.33
CA THR A 93 -2.92 -15.65 -2.26
C THR A 93 -1.47 -15.95 -2.60
N ALA A 94 -0.94 -15.33 -3.67
CA ALA A 94 0.46 -15.47 -4.07
C ALA A 94 1.43 -15.03 -2.96
N ASP A 95 1.17 -13.89 -2.31
CA ASP A 95 1.95 -13.35 -1.19
C ASP A 95 1.91 -14.26 0.07
N ALA A 96 0.81 -14.97 0.29
CA ALA A 96 0.66 -15.87 1.45
C ALA A 96 1.35 -17.23 1.27
N THR A 97 1.71 -17.61 0.05
CA THR A 97 2.27 -18.94 -0.28
C THR A 97 3.73 -18.90 -0.71
N ASN A 98 4.33 -17.72 -0.81
CA ASN A 98 5.74 -17.49 -1.10
C ASN A 98 6.55 -17.34 0.19
#